data_AF-A0AAY4EQR7-F1
#
_entry.id   AF-A0AAY4EQR7-F1
#
_cell.length_a   1.000
_cell.length_b   1.000
_cell.length_c   1.000
_cell.angle_alpha   90.00
_cell.angle_beta   90.00
_cell.angle_gamma   90.00
#
_symmetry.space_group_name_H-M   'P 1'
#
loop_
_entity.id
_entity.type
_entity.pdbx_description
1 polymer ?
#
loop_
_entity_poly.entity_id
_entity_poly.type
_entity_poly.pdbx_seq_one_letter_code
_entity_poly.pdbx_strand_id
1 'polypeptide(L)'
;MCVCVVCAVCAVGVLIYYSPAGCYDCCVRCLGAVPYASLAATLLCYAGVALFCICGHQALGQTETLVETHFARNIQDYVVLASFIKYFQYVIYGLASFFFLYGILLLAEGFYTTSAVKQKFGEFRSTQCGRCLSLTFIIVTYILAIIWLGVFAFSAIPVYFFYNMADTCYTINILSETTTSLNQHAWVCMDARQYGLLPWSAMPGKVCGMTLASICKTKEFFVTYDLYVAAFAGAGVTLLALFLYVVATTYNYAVLRFLGRKAMRC
;
A
#
# COMPACT_ATOMS: atom_id res chain seq x y z
N MET A 1 -27.64 -3.82 -22.31
CA MET A 1 -26.21 -4.20 -22.20
C MET A 1 -25.55 -3.79 -20.87
N CYS A 2 -26.28 -3.32 -19.85
CA CYS A 2 -25.72 -3.00 -18.52
C CYS A 2 -25.69 -4.18 -17.51
N VAL A 3 -26.02 -5.40 -17.93
CA VAL A 3 -26.24 -6.53 -17.00
C VAL A 3 -25.06 -7.51 -16.94
N CYS A 4 -24.10 -7.44 -17.89
CA CYS A 4 -23.06 -8.46 -18.00
C CYS A 4 -21.76 -8.17 -17.21
N VAL A 5 -21.49 -6.91 -16.84
CA VAL A 5 -20.22 -6.57 -16.16
C VAL A 5 -20.28 -6.87 -14.65
N VAL A 6 -21.46 -6.83 -14.04
CA VAL A 6 -21.63 -7.20 -12.62
C VAL A 6 -21.62 -8.73 -12.41
N CYS A 7 -21.86 -9.51 -13.47
CA CYS A 7 -21.76 -10.98 -13.42
C CYS A 7 -20.33 -11.50 -13.22
N ALA A 8 -19.29 -10.78 -13.64
CA ALA A 8 -17.92 -11.26 -13.49
C ALA A 8 -17.45 -11.26 -12.02
N VAL A 9 -17.93 -10.31 -11.21
CA VAL A 9 -17.63 -10.26 -9.77
C VAL A 9 -18.52 -11.25 -8.99
N CYS A 10 -19.75 -11.48 -9.44
CA CYS A 10 -20.61 -12.53 -8.88
C CYS A 10 -20.17 -13.96 -9.23
N ALA A 11 -19.36 -14.15 -10.29
CA ALA A 11 -18.92 -15.48 -10.72
C ALA A 11 -17.76 -16.08 -9.90
N VAL A 12 -17.00 -15.26 -9.16
CA VAL A 12 -15.78 -15.72 -8.45
C VAL A 12 -16.06 -16.13 -7.00
N GLY A 13 -17.22 -15.79 -6.44
CA GLY A 13 -17.53 -16.04 -5.02
C GLY A 13 -18.96 -16.49 -4.76
N VAL A 14 -19.14 -17.81 -4.72
CA VAL A 14 -20.15 -18.54 -3.93
C VAL A 14 -21.62 -18.45 -4.40
N LEU A 15 -22.14 -19.62 -4.78
CA LEU A 15 -23.56 -20.02 -4.97
C LEU A 15 -24.29 -19.51 -6.23
N ILE A 16 -24.03 -20.21 -7.34
CA ILE A 16 -25.01 -20.40 -8.42
C ILE A 16 -26.16 -21.23 -7.84
N TYR A 17 -27.28 -20.58 -7.47
CA TYR A 17 -28.54 -21.26 -7.18
C TYR A 17 -29.58 -20.82 -8.22
N TYR A 18 -29.89 -21.71 -9.16
CA TYR A 18 -31.01 -21.58 -10.08
C TYR A 18 -32.31 -21.52 -9.26
N SER A 19 -33.12 -20.46 -9.43
CA SER A 19 -34.49 -20.41 -8.91
C SER A 19 -35.44 -19.98 -10.03
N PRO A 20 -36.52 -20.74 -10.33
CA PRO A 20 -37.33 -20.59 -11.54
C PRO A 20 -38.42 -19.51 -11.46
N ALA A 21 -38.41 -18.64 -10.44
CA ALA A 21 -39.36 -17.52 -10.33
C ALA A 21 -38.62 -16.21 -10.01
N GLY A 22 -38.62 -15.27 -10.97
CA GLY A 22 -38.28 -13.85 -10.76
C GLY A 22 -36.78 -13.52 -10.62
N CYS A 23 -36.07 -13.42 -11.75
CA CYS A 23 -34.66 -13.01 -11.78
C CYS A 23 -34.41 -11.60 -11.18
N TYR A 24 -35.40 -10.70 -11.25
CA TYR A 24 -35.31 -9.33 -10.75
C TYR A 24 -35.30 -9.25 -9.21
N ASP A 25 -36.26 -9.89 -8.53
CA ASP A 25 -36.36 -9.83 -7.05
C ASP A 25 -35.19 -10.54 -6.36
N CYS A 26 -34.68 -11.63 -6.95
CA CYS A 26 -33.45 -12.27 -6.49
C CYS A 26 -32.23 -11.35 -6.67
N CYS A 27 -32.12 -10.65 -7.80
CA CYS A 27 -31.01 -9.73 -8.06
C CYS A 27 -31.02 -8.52 -7.11
N VAL A 28 -32.18 -7.90 -6.87
CA VAL A 28 -32.32 -6.78 -5.92
C VAL A 28 -32.00 -7.22 -4.49
N ARG A 29 -32.43 -8.42 -4.08
CA ARG A 29 -32.07 -9.00 -2.78
C ARG A 29 -30.58 -9.32 -2.65
N CYS A 30 -29.94 -9.81 -3.71
CA CYS A 30 -28.49 -10.06 -3.72
C CYS A 30 -27.69 -8.75 -3.68
N LEU A 31 -28.09 -7.73 -4.47
CA LEU A 31 -27.48 -6.40 -4.45
C LEU A 31 -27.59 -5.75 -3.06
N GLY A 32 -28.75 -5.85 -2.42
CA GLY A 32 -28.94 -5.36 -1.04
C GLY A 32 -28.15 -6.12 0.04
N ALA A 33 -27.64 -7.32 -0.27
CA ALA A 33 -26.86 -8.14 0.67
C ALA A 33 -25.33 -7.94 0.54
N VAL A 34 -24.86 -7.18 -0.45
CA VAL A 34 -23.42 -6.92 -0.64
C VAL A 34 -22.94 -5.92 0.42
N PRO A 35 -21.86 -6.21 1.17
CA PRO A 35 -21.21 -5.25 2.06
C PRO A 35 -20.41 -4.24 1.23
N TYR A 36 -21.07 -3.26 0.64
CA TYR A 36 -20.43 -2.27 -0.24
C TYR A 36 -19.23 -1.57 0.40
N ALA A 37 -19.29 -1.29 1.70
CA ALA A 37 -18.18 -0.69 2.45
C ALA A 37 -16.96 -1.63 2.52
N SER A 38 -17.15 -2.90 2.91
CA SER A 38 -16.07 -3.88 2.96
C SER A 38 -15.52 -4.21 1.57
N LEU A 39 -16.38 -4.26 0.54
CA LEU A 39 -15.96 -4.46 -0.84
C LEU A 39 -15.08 -3.31 -1.34
N ALA A 40 -15.51 -2.06 -1.14
CA ALA A 40 -14.72 -0.89 -1.51
C ALA A 40 -13.39 -0.85 -0.75
N ALA A 41 -13.40 -1.17 0.55
CA ALA A 41 -12.19 -1.29 1.35
C ALA A 41 -11.24 -2.38 0.81
N THR A 42 -11.75 -3.54 0.38
CA THR A 42 -10.91 -4.59 -0.24
C THR A 42 -10.25 -4.12 -1.51
N LEU A 43 -10.99 -3.47 -2.40
CA LEU A 43 -10.45 -2.96 -3.66
C LEU A 43 -9.38 -1.90 -3.41
N LEU A 44 -9.63 -0.97 -2.49
CA LEU A 44 -8.64 0.04 -2.08
C LEU A 44 -7.41 -0.61 -1.43
N CYS A 45 -7.60 -1.62 -0.59
CA CYS A 45 -6.51 -2.33 0.06
C CYS A 45 -5.62 -3.03 -0.99
N TYR A 46 -6.21 -3.74 -1.94
CA TYR A 46 -5.45 -4.40 -3.00
C TYR A 46 -4.76 -3.41 -3.93
N ALA A 47 -5.44 -2.32 -4.31
CA ALA A 47 -4.82 -1.27 -5.11
C ALA A 47 -3.64 -0.62 -4.37
N GLY A 48 -3.83 -0.23 -3.10
CA GLY A 48 -2.79 0.39 -2.28
C GLY A 48 -1.59 -0.51 -2.06
N VAL A 49 -1.82 -1.78 -1.68
CA VAL A 49 -0.74 -2.75 -1.45
C VAL A 49 -0.03 -3.08 -2.75
N ALA A 50 -0.76 -3.28 -3.86
CA ALA A 50 -0.13 -3.53 -5.15
C ALA A 50 0.73 -2.35 -5.60
N LEU A 51 0.23 -1.11 -5.47
CA LEU A 51 1.01 0.09 -5.78
C LEU A 51 2.26 0.21 -4.90
N PHE A 52 2.11 0.05 -3.58
CA PHE A 52 3.24 0.09 -2.65
C PHE A 52 4.28 -0.98 -2.97
N CYS A 53 3.85 -2.23 -3.17
CA CYS A 53 4.75 -3.35 -3.40
C CYS A 53 5.42 -3.29 -4.77
N ILE A 54 4.68 -3.03 -5.85
CA ILE A 54 5.23 -2.99 -7.21
C ILE A 54 6.17 -1.79 -7.36
N CYS A 55 5.71 -0.59 -7.01
CA CYS A 55 6.52 0.61 -7.15
C CYS A 55 7.69 0.60 -6.17
N GLY A 56 7.49 0.15 -4.93
CA GLY A 56 8.56 0.01 -3.95
C GLY A 56 9.64 -0.99 -4.39
N HIS A 57 9.25 -2.13 -4.97
CA HIS A 57 10.21 -3.11 -5.48
C HIS A 57 11.06 -2.54 -6.61
N GLN A 58 10.42 -1.88 -7.59
CA GLN A 58 11.12 -1.27 -8.72
C GLN A 58 12.00 -0.10 -8.27
N ALA A 59 11.52 0.77 -7.38
CA ALA A 59 12.28 1.90 -6.86
C ALA A 59 13.54 1.46 -6.12
N LEU A 60 13.42 0.42 -5.29
CA LEU A 60 14.57 -0.15 -4.57
C LEU A 60 15.62 -0.73 -5.54
N GLY A 61 15.18 -1.45 -6.58
CA GLY A 61 16.09 -1.97 -7.61
C GLY A 61 16.80 -0.88 -8.40
N GLN A 62 16.10 0.21 -8.76
CA GLN A 62 16.71 1.35 -9.44
C GLN A 62 17.64 2.16 -8.53
N THR A 63 17.35 2.20 -7.23
CA THR A 63 18.25 2.85 -6.26
C THR A 63 19.56 2.09 -6.13
N GLU A 64 19.54 0.75 -6.22
CA GLU A 64 20.75 -0.08 -6.26
C GLU A 64 21.65 0.32 -7.45
N THR A 65 21.09 0.38 -8.66
CA THR A 65 21.84 0.74 -9.87
C THR A 65 22.35 2.18 -9.82
N LEU A 66 21.55 3.13 -9.31
CA LEU A 66 21.94 4.54 -9.18
C LEU A 66 23.10 4.71 -8.18
N VAL A 67 23.06 4.00 -7.05
CA VAL A 67 24.11 4.08 -6.04
C VAL A 67 25.40 3.41 -6.53
N GLU A 68 25.31 2.26 -7.18
CA GLU A 68 26.45 1.55 -7.75
C GLU A 68 27.17 2.39 -8.81
N THR A 69 26.40 3.06 -9.69
CA THR A 69 26.98 3.84 -10.79
C THR A 69 27.51 5.20 -10.38
N HIS A 70 26.89 5.86 -9.39
CA HIS A 70 27.16 7.27 -9.11
C HIS A 70 27.68 7.60 -7.70
N PHE A 71 27.40 6.79 -6.68
CA PHE A 71 27.68 7.14 -5.29
C PHE A 71 28.73 6.26 -4.60
N ALA A 72 28.88 4.99 -5.00
CA ALA A 72 29.82 4.04 -4.38
C ALA A 72 30.91 3.63 -5.37
N ARG A 73 32.19 3.91 -5.04
CA ARG A 73 33.35 3.38 -5.78
C ARG A 73 33.98 2.14 -5.14
N ASN A 74 33.66 1.88 -3.87
CA ASN A 74 34.20 0.76 -3.11
C ASN A 74 33.19 -0.41 -3.07
N ILE A 75 33.68 -1.61 -3.38
CA ILE A 75 32.88 -2.85 -3.41
C ILE A 75 32.29 -3.19 -2.03
N GLN A 76 32.97 -2.85 -0.92
CA GLN A 76 32.53 -3.21 0.43
C GLN A 76 31.27 -2.46 0.91
N ASP A 77 31.16 -1.16 0.62
CA ASP A 77 29.97 -0.36 1.01
C ASP A 77 28.73 -0.76 0.19
N TYR A 78 28.95 -1.21 -1.06
CA TYR A 78 27.91 -1.73 -1.94
C TYR A 78 27.28 -3.03 -1.43
N VAL A 79 28.08 -3.96 -0.89
CA VAL A 79 27.59 -5.26 -0.41
C VAL A 79 26.58 -5.09 0.74
N VAL A 80 26.81 -4.14 1.64
CA VAL A 80 25.91 -3.87 2.78
C VAL A 80 24.58 -3.29 2.28
N LEU A 81 24.63 -2.32 1.36
CA LEU A 81 23.43 -1.71 0.81
C LEU A 81 22.60 -2.69 -0.03
N ALA A 82 23.25 -3.44 -0.93
CA ALA A 82 22.59 -4.46 -1.75
C ALA A 82 21.90 -5.53 -0.88
N SER A 83 22.54 -5.92 0.24
CA SER A 83 21.96 -6.86 1.20
C SER A 83 20.73 -6.28 1.90
N PHE A 84 20.78 -5.00 2.28
CA PHE A 84 19.64 -4.29 2.86
C PHE A 84 18.48 -4.22 1.86
N ILE A 85 18.73 -3.78 0.62
CA ILE A 85 17.72 -3.68 -0.44
C ILE A 85 17.03 -5.03 -0.68
N LYS A 86 17.81 -6.12 -0.79
CA LYS A 86 17.25 -7.47 -0.93
C LYS A 86 16.33 -7.86 0.22
N TYR A 87 16.68 -7.52 1.46
CA TYR A 87 15.82 -7.78 2.61
C TYR A 87 14.45 -7.08 2.48
N PHE A 88 14.42 -5.81 2.09
CA PHE A 88 13.15 -5.08 1.86
C PHE A 88 12.34 -5.70 0.74
N GLN A 89 12.97 -6.13 -0.36
CA GLN A 89 12.28 -6.81 -1.45
C GLN A 89 11.62 -8.12 -0.98
N TYR A 90 12.30 -8.92 -0.15
CA TYR A 90 11.70 -10.12 0.45
C TYR A 90 10.49 -9.80 1.34
N VAL A 91 10.58 -8.74 2.15
CA VAL A 91 9.47 -8.28 2.99
C VAL A 91 8.27 -7.86 2.12
N ILE A 92 8.52 -7.15 1.01
CA ILE A 92 7.47 -6.72 0.06
C ILE A 92 6.72 -7.92 -0.52
N TYR A 93 7.41 -8.99 -0.91
CA TYR A 93 6.77 -10.20 -1.43
C TYR A 93 5.91 -10.93 -0.39
N GLY A 94 6.41 -11.03 0.86
CA GLY A 94 5.64 -11.60 1.97
C GLY A 94 4.39 -10.78 2.29
N LEU A 95 4.53 -9.46 2.28
CA LEU A 95 3.46 -8.51 2.58
C LEU A 95 2.36 -8.54 1.51
N ALA A 96 2.72 -8.60 0.22
CA ALA A 96 1.75 -8.76 -0.87
C ALA A 96 0.89 -10.04 -0.70
N SER A 97 1.55 -11.16 -0.40
CA SER A 97 0.87 -12.46 -0.22
C SER A 97 -0.05 -12.46 1.01
N PHE A 98 0.43 -11.90 2.12
CA PHE A 98 -0.35 -11.77 3.35
C PHE A 98 -1.61 -10.92 3.15
N PHE A 99 -1.47 -9.73 2.54
CA PHE A 99 -2.60 -8.83 2.31
C PHE A 99 -3.61 -9.38 1.32
N PHE A 100 -3.17 -10.13 0.31
CA PHE A 100 -4.06 -10.83 -0.61
C PHE A 100 -4.99 -11.79 0.15
N LEU A 101 -4.43 -12.71 0.94
CA LEU A 101 -5.20 -13.66 1.75
C LEU A 101 -6.05 -12.97 2.81
N TYR A 102 -5.48 -11.99 3.50
CA TYR A 102 -6.17 -11.25 4.56
C TYR A 102 -7.38 -10.46 4.02
N GLY A 103 -7.24 -9.83 2.84
CA GLY A 103 -8.35 -9.15 2.17
C GLY A 103 -9.50 -10.08 1.80
N ILE A 104 -9.22 -11.31 1.36
CA ILE A 104 -10.26 -12.32 1.10
C ILE A 104 -11.00 -12.66 2.40
N LEU A 105 -10.26 -12.88 3.49
CA LEU A 105 -10.84 -13.19 4.80
C LEU A 105 -11.72 -12.06 5.34
N LEU A 106 -11.27 -10.81 5.23
CA LEU A 106 -12.05 -9.63 5.63
C LEU A 106 -13.28 -9.41 4.75
N LEU A 107 -13.16 -9.64 3.44
CA LEU A 107 -14.31 -9.55 2.54
C LEU A 107 -15.35 -10.63 2.87
N ALA A 108 -14.90 -11.87 3.10
CA ALA A 108 -15.78 -12.96 3.54
C ALA A 108 -16.46 -12.61 4.87
N GLU A 109 -15.74 -12.07 5.84
CA GLU A 109 -16.30 -11.60 7.12
C GLU A 109 -17.37 -10.51 6.92
N GLY A 110 -17.15 -9.56 6.01
CA GLY A 110 -18.15 -8.55 5.63
C GLY A 110 -19.45 -9.15 5.10
N PHE A 111 -19.36 -10.18 4.24
CA PHE A 111 -20.55 -10.89 3.75
C PHE A 111 -21.25 -11.66 4.88
N TYR A 112 -20.49 -12.31 5.77
CA TYR A 112 -21.02 -13.06 6.90
C TYR A 112 -21.64 -12.19 8.00
N THR A 113 -21.17 -10.95 8.18
CA THR A 113 -21.69 -10.01 9.18
C THR A 113 -22.87 -9.19 8.70
N THR A 114 -23.09 -9.09 7.38
CA THR A 114 -24.22 -8.36 6.81
C THR A 114 -25.56 -8.98 7.21
N SER A 115 -26.47 -8.15 7.70
CA SER A 115 -27.77 -8.54 8.28
C SER A 115 -28.70 -9.28 7.30
N ALA A 116 -28.59 -9.01 5.99
CA ALA A 116 -29.38 -9.65 4.95
C ALA A 116 -29.08 -11.16 4.79
N VAL A 117 -27.83 -11.60 5.02
CA VAL A 117 -27.43 -13.02 4.90
C VAL A 117 -27.84 -13.80 6.15
N LYS A 118 -27.79 -13.18 7.33
CA LYS A 118 -28.19 -13.82 8.59
C LYS A 118 -29.69 -14.09 8.70
N GLN A 119 -30.55 -13.28 8.09
CA GLN A 119 -31.99 -13.57 8.04
C GLN A 119 -32.32 -14.83 7.21
N LYS A 120 -31.49 -15.19 6.22
CA LYS A 120 -31.72 -16.36 5.35
C LYS A 120 -31.17 -17.67 5.88
N PHE A 121 -30.07 -17.65 6.64
CA PHE A 121 -29.42 -18.87 7.15
C PHE A 121 -29.86 -19.27 8.58
N GLY A 122 -30.87 -18.59 9.13
CA GLY A 122 -31.32 -18.83 10.49
C GLY A 122 -30.26 -18.44 11.54
N GLU A 123 -30.67 -18.45 12.80
CA GLU A 123 -29.88 -18.03 13.97
C GLU A 123 -28.74 -19.02 14.31
N PHE A 124 -28.14 -19.67 13.31
CA PHE A 124 -27.07 -20.66 13.45
C PHE A 124 -25.70 -20.06 13.80
N ARG A 125 -25.68 -19.01 14.62
CA ARG A 125 -24.48 -18.66 15.38
C ARG A 125 -24.75 -17.89 16.66
N SER A 126 -25.61 -18.46 17.50
CA SER A 126 -25.57 -18.30 18.96
C SER A 126 -24.31 -18.96 19.59
N THR A 127 -23.13 -18.85 18.98
CA THR A 127 -21.88 -19.35 19.59
C THR A 127 -20.93 -18.19 19.86
N GLN A 128 -20.53 -18.07 21.12
CA GLN A 128 -19.54 -17.13 21.66
C GLN A 128 -18.25 -17.07 20.80
N CYS A 129 -17.90 -18.17 20.13
CA CYS A 129 -16.79 -18.30 19.19
C CYS A 129 -16.90 -17.38 17.96
N GLY A 130 -18.08 -17.19 17.37
CA GLY A 130 -18.24 -16.30 16.21
C GLY A 130 -18.02 -14.82 16.54
N ARG A 131 -18.41 -14.40 17.75
CA ARG A 131 -18.14 -13.05 18.27
C ARG A 131 -16.67 -12.85 18.60
N CYS A 132 -16.01 -13.89 19.14
CA CYS A 132 -14.57 -13.86 19.39
C CYS A 132 -13.79 -13.71 18.07
N LEU A 133 -14.14 -14.49 17.04
CA LEU A 133 -13.49 -14.45 15.74
C LEU A 133 -13.60 -13.06 15.06
N SER A 134 -14.79 -12.47 15.03
CA SER A 134 -15.00 -11.12 14.46
C SER A 134 -14.25 -10.05 15.27
N LEU A 135 -14.21 -10.16 16.61
CA LEU A 135 -13.41 -9.28 17.45
C LEU A 135 -11.91 -9.41 17.16
N THR A 136 -11.40 -10.63 16.94
CA THR A 136 -10.01 -10.86 16.56
C THR A 136 -9.68 -10.17 15.24
N PHE A 137 -10.55 -10.26 14.22
CA PHE A 137 -10.32 -9.55 12.96
C PHE A 137 -10.26 -8.03 13.14
N ILE A 138 -11.12 -7.45 13.97
CA ILE A 138 -11.09 -6.01 14.29
C ILE A 138 -9.76 -5.63 14.95
N ILE A 139 -9.33 -6.38 15.97
CA ILE A 139 -8.08 -6.11 16.69
C ILE A 139 -6.87 -6.23 15.74
N VAL A 140 -6.81 -7.28 14.93
CA VAL A 140 -5.73 -7.47 13.96
C VAL A 140 -5.71 -6.35 12.92
N THR A 141 -6.87 -5.96 12.37
CA THR A 141 -6.96 -4.86 11.39
C THR A 141 -6.48 -3.54 12.01
N TYR A 142 -6.82 -3.29 13.27
CA TYR A 142 -6.39 -2.10 14.00
C TYR A 142 -4.86 -2.07 14.22
N ILE A 143 -4.26 -3.19 14.63
CA ILE A 143 -2.80 -3.30 14.75
C ILE A 143 -2.13 -3.08 13.39
N LEU A 144 -2.67 -3.67 12.31
CA LEU A 144 -2.17 -3.45 10.96
C LEU A 144 -2.27 -1.98 10.55
N ALA A 145 -3.35 -1.28 10.88
CA ALA A 145 -3.49 0.15 10.60
C ALA A 145 -2.40 0.98 11.29
N ILE A 146 -2.06 0.67 12.54
CA ILE A 146 -0.95 1.34 13.26
C ILE A 146 0.40 1.04 12.59
N ILE A 147 0.64 -0.21 12.19
CA ILE A 147 1.87 -0.58 11.48
C ILE A 147 1.97 0.19 10.16
N TRP A 148 0.88 0.27 9.39
CA TRP A 148 0.84 1.01 8.13
C TRP A 148 0.93 2.51 8.28
N LEU A 149 0.50 3.07 9.41
CA LEU A 149 0.77 4.47 9.75
C LEU A 149 2.29 4.71 9.86
N GLY A 150 3.01 3.78 10.48
CA GLY A 150 4.47 3.79 10.52
C GLY A 150 5.08 3.68 9.11
N VAL A 151 4.65 2.71 8.31
CA VAL A 151 5.12 2.53 6.92
C VAL A 151 4.88 3.78 6.08
N PHE A 152 3.71 4.42 6.22
CA PHE A 152 3.38 5.67 5.55
C PHE A 152 4.35 6.80 5.97
N ALA A 153 4.62 6.95 7.26
CA ALA A 153 5.58 7.95 7.75
C ALA A 153 7.01 7.68 7.24
N PHE A 154 7.49 6.44 7.31
CA PHE A 154 8.86 6.10 6.88
C PHE A 154 9.05 6.16 5.36
N SER A 155 8.01 5.85 4.57
CA SER A 155 8.07 5.98 3.11
C SER A 155 8.14 7.43 2.62
N ALA A 156 7.86 8.41 3.47
CA ALA A 156 8.10 9.82 3.17
C ALA A 156 9.61 10.18 3.10
N ILE A 157 10.48 9.43 3.79
CA ILE A 157 11.92 9.70 3.83
C ILE A 157 12.57 9.64 2.44
N PRO A 158 12.43 8.55 1.64
CA PRO A 158 12.99 8.52 0.29
C PRO A 158 12.35 9.58 -0.62
N VAL A 159 11.04 9.82 -0.52
CA VAL A 159 10.37 10.88 -1.29
C VAL A 159 10.98 12.26 -1.00
N TYR A 160 11.23 12.55 0.28
CA TYR A 160 11.86 13.80 0.71
C TYR A 160 13.30 13.91 0.17
N PHE A 161 14.08 12.83 0.20
CA PHE A 161 15.42 12.81 -0.37
C PHE A 161 15.42 13.16 -1.88
N PHE A 162 14.60 12.46 -2.66
CA PHE A 162 14.53 12.70 -4.11
C PHE A 162 13.93 14.08 -4.44
N TYR A 163 13.00 14.58 -3.62
CA TYR A 163 12.49 15.95 -3.76
C TYR A 163 13.59 17.00 -3.59
N ASN A 164 14.39 16.91 -2.52
CA ASN A 164 15.52 17.82 -2.33
C ASN A 164 16.56 17.67 -3.45
N MET A 165 16.76 16.46 -3.96
CA MET A 165 17.68 16.23 -5.07
C MET A 165 17.17 16.87 -6.36
N ALA A 166 15.87 16.80 -6.63
CA ALA A 166 15.23 17.45 -7.78
C ALA A 166 15.31 18.99 -7.69
N ASP A 167 15.11 19.57 -6.50
CA ASP A 167 15.27 21.02 -6.28
C ASP A 167 16.73 21.47 -6.49
N THR A 168 17.67 20.67 -5.99
CA THR A 168 19.11 20.88 -6.22
C THR A 168 19.45 20.78 -7.70
N CYS A 169 18.85 19.82 -8.43
CA CYS A 169 19.01 19.63 -9.86
C CYS A 169 18.52 20.85 -10.66
N TYR A 170 17.38 21.44 -10.27
CA TYR A 170 16.86 22.66 -10.90
C TYR A 170 17.85 23.83 -10.76
N THR A 171 18.39 24.01 -9.55
CA THR A 171 19.38 25.07 -9.25
C THR A 171 20.66 24.89 -10.07
N ILE A 172 21.17 23.66 -10.20
CA ILE A 172 22.39 23.37 -10.97
C ILE A 172 22.19 23.57 -12.48
N ASN A 173 21.03 23.20 -13.03
CA ASN A 173 20.77 23.40 -14.46
C ASN A 173 20.78 24.88 -14.85
N ILE A 174 20.18 25.75 -14.03
CA ILE A 174 20.22 27.21 -14.23
C ILE A 174 21.66 27.72 -14.17
N LEU A 175 22.43 27.27 -13.16
CA LEU A 175 23.80 27.72 -12.98
C LEU A 175 24.71 27.29 -14.15
N SER A 176 24.47 26.09 -14.69
CA SER A 176 25.20 25.53 -15.84
C SER A 176 24.93 26.28 -17.13
N GLU A 177 23.75 26.88 -17.29
CA GLU A 177 23.41 27.70 -18.46
C GLU A 177 23.92 29.14 -18.31
N THR A 178 23.96 29.67 -17.08
CA THR A 178 24.23 31.09 -16.83
C THR A 178 25.72 31.38 -16.62
N THR A 179 26.53 30.40 -16.19
CA THR A 179 27.93 30.63 -15.80
C THR A 179 28.88 29.56 -16.35
N THR A 180 29.92 29.96 -17.07
CA THR A 180 30.96 29.07 -17.60
C THR A 180 32.05 28.72 -16.56
N SER A 181 31.91 29.20 -15.32
CA SER A 181 32.92 29.01 -14.28
C SER A 181 32.71 27.69 -13.52
N LEU A 182 33.68 26.77 -13.64
CA LEU A 182 33.72 25.47 -12.94
C LEU A 182 33.68 25.62 -11.40
N ASN A 183 34.13 26.76 -10.86
CA ASN A 183 34.25 27.00 -9.43
C ASN A 183 32.89 27.24 -8.74
N GLN A 184 31.90 27.78 -9.44
CA GLN A 184 30.55 27.97 -8.91
C GLN A 184 29.68 26.70 -8.97
N HIS A 185 30.06 25.69 -9.75
CA HIS A 185 29.32 24.43 -9.79
C HIS A 185 29.76 23.46 -8.67
N ALA A 186 30.96 23.65 -8.14
CA ALA A 186 31.58 22.73 -7.19
C ALA A 186 30.99 22.77 -5.77
N TRP A 187 30.28 23.85 -5.37
CA TRP A 187 29.75 23.99 -4.01
C TRP A 187 28.36 23.37 -3.79
N VAL A 188 27.62 23.08 -4.86
CA VAL A 188 26.32 22.41 -4.77
C VAL A 188 26.53 20.90 -4.75
N CYS A 189 26.24 20.29 -3.60
CA CYS A 189 26.49 18.89 -3.31
C CYS A 189 25.26 18.24 -2.67
N MET A 190 24.99 16.99 -3.04
CA MET A 190 24.05 16.13 -2.35
C MET A 190 24.81 15.04 -1.61
N ASP A 191 24.57 14.90 -0.30
CA ASP A 191 25.16 13.85 0.55
C ASP A 191 24.09 12.82 0.92
N ALA A 192 24.23 11.61 0.38
CA ALA A 192 23.27 10.53 0.62
C ALA A 192 23.38 9.94 2.04
N ARG A 193 24.48 10.18 2.77
CA ARG A 193 24.68 9.67 4.13
C ARG A 193 23.81 10.39 5.16
N GLN A 194 23.50 11.66 4.93
CA GLN A 194 22.64 12.45 5.83
C GLN A 194 21.21 11.91 5.91
N TYR A 195 20.76 11.22 4.87
CA TYR A 195 19.43 10.64 4.75
C TYR A 195 19.39 9.15 5.14
N GLY A 196 20.51 8.59 5.58
CA GLY A 196 20.60 7.17 5.99
C GLY A 196 20.58 6.17 4.83
N LEU A 197 20.71 6.62 3.58
CA LEU A 197 20.80 5.75 2.39
C LEU A 197 22.14 4.99 2.33
N LEU A 198 23.22 5.62 2.81
CA LEU A 198 24.56 5.06 2.82
C LEU A 198 25.16 5.10 4.23
N PRO A 199 25.98 4.09 4.62
CA PRO A 199 26.72 4.15 5.87
C PRO A 199 27.71 5.32 5.86
N TRP A 200 28.02 5.87 7.04
CA TRP A 200 28.95 7.00 7.18
C TRP A 200 30.37 6.71 6.66
N SER A 201 30.72 5.43 6.52
CA SER A 201 31.97 4.93 5.93
C SER A 201 32.05 5.05 4.41
N ALA A 202 30.91 5.27 3.72
CA ALA A 202 30.86 5.28 2.27
C ALA A 202 31.63 6.46 1.69
N MET A 203 32.62 6.15 0.83
CA MET A 203 33.40 7.12 0.06
C MET A 203 33.15 6.94 -1.45
N PRO A 204 32.80 8.00 -2.20
CA PRO A 204 32.70 9.41 -1.79
C PRO A 204 31.43 9.78 -0.99
N GLY A 205 30.33 9.03 -1.07
CA GLY A 205 29.10 9.25 -0.28
C GLY A 205 28.32 10.54 -0.58
N LYS A 206 28.95 11.48 -1.28
CA LYS A 206 28.39 12.74 -1.77
C LYS A 206 28.70 12.95 -3.25
N VAL A 207 27.82 13.62 -3.96
CA VAL A 207 27.97 13.94 -5.39
C VAL A 207 27.77 15.44 -5.59
N CYS A 208 28.65 16.09 -6.36
CA CYS A 208 28.72 17.55 -6.48
C CYS A 208 28.93 17.99 -7.94
N GLY A 209 28.42 19.18 -8.28
CA GLY A 209 28.72 19.84 -9.56
C GLY A 209 28.33 19.03 -10.80
N MET A 210 29.24 18.87 -11.76
CA MET A 210 28.94 18.29 -13.08
C MET A 210 28.49 16.82 -13.03
N THR A 211 28.94 16.03 -12.05
CA THR A 211 28.46 14.66 -11.87
C THR A 211 27.04 14.63 -11.33
N LEU A 212 26.66 15.59 -10.48
CA LEU A 212 25.28 15.75 -10.05
C LEU A 212 24.41 16.21 -11.24
N ALA A 213 24.88 17.19 -12.03
CA ALA A 213 24.20 17.66 -13.23
C ALA A 213 23.94 16.54 -14.26
N SER A 214 24.88 15.58 -14.41
CA SER A 214 24.66 14.43 -15.30
C SER A 214 23.57 13.50 -14.79
N ILE A 215 23.49 13.26 -13.48
CA ILE A 215 22.43 12.42 -12.88
C ILE A 215 21.07 13.11 -13.02
N CYS A 216 21.02 14.43 -12.84
CA CYS A 216 19.80 15.22 -13.03
C CYS A 216 19.22 15.16 -14.45
N LYS A 217 20.00 14.70 -15.45
CA LYS A 217 19.55 14.53 -16.84
C LYS A 217 19.19 13.08 -17.16
N THR A 218 19.44 12.10 -16.27
CA THR A 218 19.10 10.71 -16.54
C THR A 218 17.61 10.46 -16.34
N LYS A 219 17.04 9.63 -17.22
CA LYS A 219 15.64 9.19 -17.08
C LYS A 219 15.44 8.31 -15.84
N GLU A 220 16.49 7.59 -15.43
CA GLU A 220 16.44 6.70 -14.27
C GLU A 220 16.12 7.45 -12.98
N PHE A 221 16.68 8.65 -12.78
CA PHE A 221 16.39 9.49 -11.63
C PHE A 221 14.90 9.86 -11.54
N PHE A 222 14.32 10.36 -12.63
CA PHE A 222 12.91 10.77 -12.65
C PHE A 222 11.95 9.58 -12.44
N VAL A 223 12.23 8.45 -13.10
CA VAL A 223 11.43 7.22 -12.91
C VAL A 223 11.52 6.74 -11.46
N THR A 224 12.72 6.76 -10.87
CA THR A 224 12.90 6.35 -9.46
C THR A 224 12.12 7.28 -8.52
N TYR A 225 12.15 8.59 -8.76
CA TYR A 225 11.39 9.56 -7.97
C TYR A 225 9.88 9.30 -8.04
N ASP A 226 9.34 9.15 -9.26
CA ASP A 226 7.92 8.89 -9.47
C ASP A 226 7.47 7.56 -8.84
N LEU A 227 8.32 6.52 -8.88
CA LEU A 227 8.05 5.24 -8.23
C LEU A 227 8.01 5.36 -6.70
N TYR A 228 8.89 6.17 -6.09
CA TYR A 228 8.83 6.41 -4.64
C TYR A 228 7.58 7.21 -4.25
N VAL A 229 7.18 8.20 -5.06
CA VAL A 229 5.92 8.96 -4.86
C VAL A 229 4.70 8.03 -4.98
N ALA A 230 4.68 7.17 -6.01
CA ALA A 230 3.62 6.18 -6.19
C ALA A 230 3.57 5.16 -5.04
N ALA A 231 4.72 4.71 -4.54
CA ALA A 231 4.78 3.83 -3.38
C ALA A 231 4.23 4.53 -2.12
N PHE A 232 4.63 5.77 -1.85
CA PHE A 232 4.10 6.57 -0.74
C PHE A 232 2.58 6.75 -0.82
N ALA A 233 2.05 7.06 -2.01
CA ALA A 233 0.62 7.12 -2.24
C ALA A 233 -0.06 5.76 -1.99
N GLY A 234 0.53 4.66 -2.45
CA GLY A 234 0.06 3.29 -2.18
C GLY A 234 -0.02 2.95 -0.70
N ALA A 235 0.95 3.41 0.10
CA ALA A 235 0.91 3.27 1.56
C ALA A 235 -0.23 4.06 2.19
N GLY A 236 -0.48 5.29 1.73
CA GLY A 236 -1.61 6.10 2.17
C GLY A 236 -2.97 5.46 1.82
N VAL A 237 -3.11 4.92 0.61
CA VAL A 237 -4.32 4.22 0.17
C VAL A 237 -4.57 2.95 0.98
N THR A 238 -3.52 2.17 1.27
CA THR A 238 -3.65 0.98 2.12
C THR A 238 -4.07 1.34 3.54
N LEU A 239 -3.48 2.39 4.12
CA LEU A 239 -3.85 2.89 5.44
C LEU A 239 -5.31 3.33 5.49
N LEU A 240 -5.77 4.07 4.47
CA LEU A 240 -7.17 4.46 4.33
C LEU A 240 -8.09 3.24 4.24
N ALA A 241 -7.71 2.22 3.46
CA ALA A 241 -8.48 0.98 3.34
C ALA A 241 -8.59 0.23 4.67
N LEU A 242 -7.51 0.13 5.43
CA LEU A 242 -7.51 -0.47 6.77
C LEU A 242 -8.39 0.30 7.74
N PHE A 243 -8.38 1.64 7.68
CA PHE A 243 -9.30 2.45 8.48
C PHE A 243 -10.77 2.21 8.10
N LEU A 244 -11.07 2.15 6.80
CA LEU A 244 -12.42 1.83 6.31
C LEU A 244 -12.87 0.44 6.79
N TYR A 245 -11.98 -0.56 6.79
CA TYR A 245 -12.28 -1.87 7.36
C TYR A 245 -12.58 -1.80 8.86
N VAL A 246 -11.78 -1.09 9.65
CA VAL A 246 -12.04 -0.92 11.09
C VAL A 246 -13.41 -0.29 11.31
N VAL A 247 -13.76 0.76 10.59
CA VAL A 247 -15.08 1.42 10.72
C VAL A 247 -16.22 0.49 10.30
N ALA A 248 -16.11 -0.18 9.16
CA ALA A 248 -17.17 -1.06 8.65
C ALA A 248 -17.39 -2.29 9.57
N THR A 249 -16.31 -2.95 9.98
CA THR A 249 -16.36 -4.15 10.83
C THR A 249 -16.85 -3.81 12.24
N THR A 250 -16.40 -2.70 12.82
CA THR A 250 -16.89 -2.24 14.14
C THR A 250 -18.36 -1.85 14.12
N TYR A 251 -18.82 -1.17 13.06
CA TYR A 251 -20.23 -0.86 12.88
C TYR A 251 -21.08 -2.13 12.82
N ASN A 252 -20.69 -3.09 11.97
CA ASN A 252 -21.38 -4.36 11.83
C ASN A 252 -21.40 -5.14 13.16
N TYR A 253 -20.27 -5.18 13.87
CA TYR A 253 -20.17 -5.80 15.19
C TYR A 253 -21.09 -5.14 16.23
N ALA A 254 -21.15 -3.80 16.25
CA ALA A 254 -22.01 -3.05 17.17
C ALA A 254 -23.50 -3.30 16.89
N VAL A 255 -23.92 -3.23 15.62
CA VAL A 255 -25.30 -3.52 15.20
C VAL A 255 -25.72 -4.92 15.62
N LEU A 256 -24.84 -5.92 15.44
CA LEU A 256 -25.08 -7.29 15.88
C LEU A 256 -25.26 -7.39 17.41
N ARG A 257 -24.48 -6.64 18.19
CA ARG A 257 -24.62 -6.60 19.65
C ARG A 257 -25.91 -5.91 20.11
N PHE A 258 -26.41 -4.94 19.36
CA PHE A 258 -27.68 -4.27 19.65
C PHE A 258 -28.89 -5.13 19.28
N LEU A 259 -28.90 -5.74 18.08
CA LEU A 259 -29.99 -6.61 17.64
C LEU A 259 -30.10 -7.89 18.48
N GLY A 260 -28.96 -8.52 18.82
CA GLY A 260 -28.95 -9.69 19.71
C GLY A 260 -29.46 -9.42 21.13
N ARG A 261 -29.45 -8.16 21.59
CA ARG A 261 -30.04 -7.77 22.89
C ARG A 261 -31.56 -7.58 22.84
N LYS A 262 -32.13 -7.28 21.66
CA LYS A 262 -33.58 -7.16 21.48
C LYS A 262 -34.25 -8.53 21.33
N ALA A 263 -33.59 -9.49 20.66
CA ALA A 263 -34.12 -10.86 20.49
C ALA A 263 -34.26 -11.62 21.83
N MET A 264 -33.40 -11.35 22.82
CA MET A 264 -33.50 -11.95 24.17
C MET A 264 -34.53 -11.27 25.09
N ARG A 265 -35.31 -10.30 24.58
CA ARG A 265 -36.23 -9.48 25.38
C ARG A 265 -37.70 -9.59 24.93
N CYS A 266 -38.02 -10.59 24.10
CA CYS A 266 -39.39 -10.97 23.73
C CYS A 266 -39.68 -12.38 24.24
#